data_AF-A0A7V9EEJ0-F1
#
_entry.id   AF-A0A7V9EEJ0-F1
#
_cell.length_a   1.000
_cell.length_b   1.000
_cell.length_c   1.000
_cell.angle_alpha   90.00
_cell.angle_beta   90.00
_cell.angle_gamma   90.00
#
_symmetry.space_group_name_H-M   'P 1'
#
loop_
_entity.id
_entity.type
_entity.pdbx_description
1 polymer ?
#
loop_
_entity_poly.entity_id
_entity_poly.type
_entity_poly.pdbx_seq_one_letter_code
_entity_poly.pdbx_strand_id
1 'polypeptide(L)' 'LRSRIAEDGDLRRFVNVYVGGEDIRFLDGLETSVEDGDEVTILPAVAGG' A
#
# COMPACT_ATOMS: atom_id res chain seq x y z
N LEU A 1 5.31 12.17 4.49
CA LEU A 1 4.55 10.91 4.45
C LEU A 1 4.76 10.18 3.12
N ARG A 2 4.49 10.82 1.97
CA ARG A 2 4.68 10.25 0.63
C ARG A 2 6.04 9.56 0.40
N SER A 3 7.15 10.24 0.70
CA SER A 3 8.51 9.69 0.54
C SER A 3 8.84 8.46 1.41
N ARG A 4 8.03 8.17 2.45
CA ARG A 4 8.17 6.97 3.28
C ARG A 4 7.39 5.77 2.73
N ILE A 5 6.45 6.01 1.81
CA ILE A 5 5.52 5.00 1.25
C ILE A 5 5.90 4.67 -0.19
N ALA A 6 6.18 5.71 -0.99
CA ALA A 6 6.53 5.59 -2.39
C ALA A 6 7.76 6.46 -2.72
N GLU A 7 8.55 6.00 -3.67
CA GLU A 7 9.73 6.68 -4.20
C GLU A 7 9.68 6.57 -5.73
N ASP A 8 9.89 7.67 -6.43
CA ASP A 8 9.88 7.74 -7.91
C ASP A 8 8.61 7.20 -8.61
N GLY A 9 7.49 7.14 -7.89
CA GLY A 9 6.22 6.64 -8.43
C GLY A 9 5.97 5.17 -8.14
N ASP A 10 6.93 4.47 -7.53
CA ASP A 10 6.80 3.07 -7.13
C ASP A 10 6.61 2.92 -5.62
N LEU A 11 5.86 1.89 -5.22
CA LEU A 11 5.70 1.53 -3.82
C LEU A 11 7.03 1.02 -3.28
N ARG A 12 7.48 1.53 -2.12
CA ARG A 12 8.70 1.01 -1.49
C ARG A 12 8.51 -0.47 -1.18
N ARG A 13 9.54 -1.28 -1.46
CA ARG A 13 9.51 -2.75 -1.27
C ARG A 13 9.10 -3.21 0.14
N PHE A 14 9.34 -2.38 1.14
CA PHE A 14 9.06 -2.66 2.55
C PHE A 14 7.79 -1.97 3.06
N VAL A 15 6.84 -1.64 2.19
CA VAL A 15 5.55 -1.07 2.58
C VAL A 15 4.47 -1.92 1.95
N ASN A 16 3.53 -2.41 2.74
CA ASN A 16 2.35 -3.12 2.26
C ASN A 16 1.16 -2.18 2.29
N VAL A 17 0.36 -2.19 1.24
CA VAL A 17 -0.85 -1.38 1.14
C VAL A 17 -2.00 -2.31 0.84
N TYR A 18 -3.11 -2.12 1.55
CA TYR A 18 -4.31 -2.91 1.43
C TYR A 18 -5.49 -1.98 1.17
N VAL A 19 -6.39 -2.38 0.28
CA VAL A 19 -7.68 -1.72 0.03
C VAL A 19 -8.76 -2.77 0.31
N GLY A 20 -9.68 -2.47 1.23
CA GLY A 20 -10.72 -3.44 1.64
C GLY A 20 -10.15 -4.73 2.27
N GLY A 21 -8.90 -4.69 2.75
CA GLY A 21 -8.20 -5.85 3.31
C GLY A 21 -7.38 -6.69 2.32
N GLU A 22 -7.41 -6.37 1.02
CA GLU A 22 -6.64 -7.08 -0.02
C GLU A 22 -5.37 -6.30 -0.40
N ASP A 23 -4.21 -6.98 -0.51
CA ASP A 23 -2.93 -6.33 -0.85
C ASP A 23 -2.96 -5.89 -2.32
N ILE A 24 -2.70 -4.59 -2.56
CA ILE A 24 -2.76 -3.99 -3.89
C ILE A 24 -1.82 -4.64 -4.91
N ARG A 25 -0.79 -5.37 -4.46
CA ARG A 25 0.12 -6.12 -5.35
C ARG A 25 -0.55 -7.29 -6.07
N PHE A 26 -1.69 -7.76 -5.57
CA PHE A 26 -2.53 -8.76 -6.26
C PHE A 26 -3.68 -8.12 -7.03
N LEU A 27 -3.84 -6.80 -6.93
CA LEU A 27 -4.77 -5.96 -7.68
C LEU A 27 -3.99 -5.18 -8.78
N ASP A 28 -4.35 -3.92 -9.01
CA ASP A 28 -3.74 -3.04 -10.02
C ASP A 28 -2.57 -2.21 -9.44
N GLY A 29 -1.98 -2.64 -8.32
CA GLY A 29 -0.90 -1.92 -7.67
C GLY A 29 -1.32 -0.51 -7.25
N LEU A 30 -0.49 0.49 -7.55
CA LEU A 30 -0.79 1.90 -7.22
C LEU A 30 -1.97 2.48 -8.01
N GLU A 31 -2.41 1.79 -9.07
CA GLU A 31 -3.60 2.17 -9.85
C GLU A 31 -4.89 1.51 -9.32
N THR A 32 -4.80 0.72 -8.25
CA THR A 32 -5.98 0.13 -7.59
C THR A 32 -6.98 1.22 -7.23
N SER A 33 -8.18 1.10 -7.77
CA SER A 33 -9.27 2.04 -7.50
C SER A 33 -9.76 1.88 -6.06
N VAL A 34 -10.16 2.99 -5.45
CA VAL A 34 -10.70 3.05 -4.09
C VAL A 34 -12.08 3.69 -4.17
N GLU A 35 -13.08 3.03 -3.60
CA GLU A 35 -14.44 3.52 -3.54
C GLU A 35 -14.73 4.22 -2.20
N ASP A 36 -15.83 4.97 -2.15
CA ASP A 36 -16.26 5.58 -0.89
C ASP A 36 -16.60 4.50 0.14
N GLY A 37 -16.08 4.64 1.35
CA GLY A 37 -16.23 3.66 2.43
C GLY A 37 -15.16 2.56 2.47
N ASP A 38 -14.26 2.48 1.49
CA ASP A 38 -13.14 1.53 1.53
C ASP A 38 -12.13 1.89 2.61
N GLU A 39 -11.65 0.86 3.32
CA GLU A 39 -10.54 1.00 4.26
C GLU A 39 -9.21 0.82 3.52
N VAL A 40 -8.35 1.84 3.63
CA VAL A 40 -6.97 1.79 3.14
C VAL A 40 -6.01 1.61 4.30
N THR A 41 -5.36 0.45 4.37
CA THR A 41 -4.37 0.13 5.39
C THR A 41 -2.96 0.20 4.82
N ILE A 42 -2.08 0.95 5.48
CA ILE A 42 -0.66 1.08 5.10
C ILE A 42 0.21 0.54 6.23
N LEU A 43 0.88 -0.58 5.96
CA LEU A 43 1.72 -1.28 6.92
C LEU A 43 3.20 -1.16 6.50
N PRO A 44 4.02 -0.39 7.23
CA PRO A 44 5.46 -0.48 7.05
C PRO A 44 5.92 -1.88 7.49
N ALA A 45 6.78 -2.52 6.71
CA ALA A 45 7.38 -3.79 7.09
C ALA A 45 8.24 -3.54 8.33
N VAL A 46 7.80 -4.07 9.45
CA VAL A 46 8.60 -4.16 10.66
C VAL A 46 9.32 -5.50 10.55
N ALA A 47 10.66 -5.48 10.51
CA ALA A 47 11.41 -6.71 10.73
C ALA A 47 11.03 -7.20 12.13
N GLY A 48 10.32 -8.32 12.22
CA GLY A 48 10.07 -8.99 13.48
C GLY A 48 11.43 -9.30 14.12
N GLY A 49 11.66 -8.72 15.30
CA GLY A 49 12.74 -9.14 16.19
C GLY A 49 12.35 -10.38 16.96
#